data_AF-A0A536F8B1-F1
#
_entry.id   AF-A0A536F8B1-F1
#
_cell.length_a   1.000
_cell.length_b   1.000
_cell.length_c   1.000
_cell.angle_alpha   90.00
_cell.angle_beta   90.00
_cell.angle_gamma   90.00
#
_symmetry.space_group_name_H-M   'P 1'
#
loop_
_entity.id
_entity.type
_entity.pdbx_description
1 polymer ?
#
loop_
_entity_poly.entity_id
_entity_poly.type
_entity_poly.pdbx_seq_one_letter_code
_entity_poly.pdbx_strand_id
1 'polypeptide(L)'
;MRVPEILRRLREGDDARGIATDLLVREDHPDAHRRIMTNVDLEHRRHVGPAPDPTALAARVRGEAQDVYGWSNGPADRYAEHEHPYTKLLYCTRGSIDFTLADGRQISLQAGDRLVLPPHTRHSAVVGPAGCACVEGKLPGA
;
A
#
# COMPACT_ATOMS: atom_id res chain seq x y z
N MET A 1 21.22 28.70 -51.44
CA MET A 1 20.02 29.51 -51.13
C MET A 1 20.03 29.84 -49.63
N ARG A 2 19.26 30.83 -49.13
CA ARG A 2 19.58 31.53 -47.86
C ARG A 2 19.22 30.81 -46.54
N VAL A 3 20.04 31.11 -45.53
CA VAL A 3 19.82 31.15 -44.06
C VAL A 3 20.40 32.52 -43.64
N PRO A 4 19.71 33.39 -42.86
CA PRO A 4 19.54 33.33 -41.39
C PRO A 4 18.13 33.86 -40.95
N GLU A 5 17.79 34.42 -39.77
CA GLU A 5 18.41 34.90 -38.49
C GLU A 5 17.38 34.67 -37.34
N ILE A 6 17.69 34.26 -36.09
CA ILE A 6 18.23 34.98 -34.90
C ILE A 6 17.23 35.86 -34.09
N LEU A 7 17.09 35.53 -32.79
CA LEU A 7 16.48 36.30 -31.66
C LEU A 7 14.96 36.64 -31.80
N ARG A 8 14.14 36.95 -30.77
CA ARG A 8 14.43 37.59 -29.46
C ARG A 8 13.25 37.50 -28.45
N ARG A 9 13.57 37.29 -27.15
CA ARG A 9 12.85 37.68 -25.91
C ARG A 9 11.50 37.05 -25.49
N LEU A 10 11.53 36.67 -24.20
CA LEU A 10 10.44 36.38 -23.25
C LEU A 10 9.71 37.65 -22.74
N ARG A 11 8.67 37.40 -21.94
CA ARG A 11 8.15 38.13 -20.74
C ARG A 11 7.00 39.15 -20.88
N GLU A 12 6.08 39.00 -19.92
CA GLU A 12 5.18 39.97 -19.24
C GLU A 12 4.22 40.85 -20.10
N GLY A 13 2.96 41.06 -19.70
CA GLY A 13 2.24 40.60 -18.50
C GLY A 13 0.78 41.10 -18.42
N ASP A 14 0.20 40.97 -17.21
CA ASP A 14 -1.01 41.62 -16.65
C ASP A 14 -2.44 41.35 -17.22
N ASP A 15 -3.34 41.05 -16.26
CA ASP A 15 -4.76 41.45 -16.10
C ASP A 15 -5.82 41.36 -17.24
N ALA A 16 -7.13 41.25 -16.95
CA ALA A 16 -7.89 40.70 -15.81
C ALA A 16 -9.41 40.65 -16.15
N ARG A 17 -10.17 39.80 -15.42
CA ARG A 17 -11.66 39.83 -15.31
C ARG A 17 -12.46 39.61 -16.62
N GLY A 18 -12.60 38.35 -17.01
CA GLY A 18 -13.41 37.91 -18.16
C GLY A 18 -14.75 37.22 -17.81
N ILE A 19 -15.61 37.87 -17.01
CA ILE A 19 -17.05 37.56 -16.80
C ILE A 19 -17.40 36.19 -16.14
N ALA A 20 -18.45 36.20 -15.32
CA ALA A 20 -18.83 35.09 -14.45
C ALA A 20 -19.95 34.19 -15.03
N THR A 21 -19.99 32.96 -14.49
CA THR A 21 -21.18 32.09 -14.34
C THR A 21 -21.93 31.65 -15.60
N ASP A 22 -21.90 30.33 -15.84
CA ASP A 22 -23.17 29.60 -16.01
C ASP A 22 -23.18 28.39 -15.05
N LEU A 23 -24.36 27.91 -14.65
CA LEU A 23 -24.54 26.93 -13.59
C LEU A 23 -25.70 25.97 -13.93
N LEU A 24 -25.49 24.68 -13.67
CA LEU A 24 -26.45 23.56 -13.78
C LEU A 24 -26.77 23.07 -15.21
N VAL A 25 -25.98 22.10 -15.67
CA VAL A 25 -26.56 20.76 -15.87
C VAL A 25 -25.76 19.77 -15.04
N ARG A 26 -26.44 18.88 -14.32
CA ARG A 26 -25.84 17.72 -13.66
C ARG A 26 -26.09 16.51 -14.54
N GLU A 27 -25.04 15.86 -15.03
CA GLU A 27 -25.13 14.46 -15.43
C GLU A 27 -24.50 13.62 -14.32
N ASP A 28 -25.32 12.74 -13.73
CA ASP A 28 -24.97 11.97 -12.55
C ASP A 28 -24.18 10.73 -12.98
N HIS A 29 -22.86 10.80 -12.85
CA HIS A 29 -21.93 9.73 -13.21
C HIS A 29 -21.03 9.41 -12.00
N PRO A 30 -21.24 8.26 -11.31
CA PRO A 30 -20.61 7.99 -10.02
C PRO A 30 -19.09 7.79 -10.09
N ASP A 31 -18.53 7.50 -11.26
CA ASP A 31 -17.12 7.14 -11.45
C ASP A 31 -16.14 8.32 -11.55
N ALA A 32 -16.63 9.57 -11.49
CA ALA A 32 -15.80 10.78 -11.59
C ALA A 32 -14.87 11.02 -10.37
N HIS A 33 -14.96 10.19 -9.32
CA HIS A 33 -14.27 10.39 -8.05
C HIS A 33 -12.84 9.80 -7.97
N ARG A 34 -12.18 9.53 -9.10
CA ARG A 34 -10.74 9.17 -9.14
C ARG A 34 -9.83 10.38 -8.85
N ARG A 35 -9.87 10.84 -7.59
CA ARG A 35 -8.82 11.67 -6.98
C ARG A 35 -7.47 10.99 -7.16
N ILE A 36 -6.39 11.79 -7.14
CA ILE A 36 -5.01 11.28 -7.19
C ILE A 36 -4.66 10.70 -5.81
N MET A 37 -5.25 9.54 -5.50
CA MET A 37 -4.74 8.67 -4.44
C MET A 37 -3.35 8.20 -4.88
N THR A 38 -2.35 8.31 -4.00
CA THR A 38 -1.07 7.66 -4.26
C THR A 38 -1.28 6.17 -4.08
N ASN A 39 -1.34 5.43 -5.19
CA ASN A 39 -1.39 3.97 -5.15
C ASN A 39 -0.23 3.46 -4.29
N VAL A 40 -0.55 2.75 -3.21
CA VAL A 40 0.43 1.92 -2.52
C VAL A 40 0.49 0.61 -3.29
N ASP A 41 1.66 0.27 -3.81
CA ASP A 41 1.88 -1.00 -4.48
C ASP A 41 2.00 -2.16 -3.47
N LEU A 42 1.77 -3.38 -3.94
CA LEU A 42 2.03 -4.58 -3.15
C LEU A 42 3.54 -4.77 -2.99
N GLU A 43 4.01 -4.78 -1.74
CA GLU A 43 5.42 -4.90 -1.40
C GLU A 43 5.65 -6.13 -0.52
N HIS A 44 6.46 -7.08 -0.98
CA HIS A 44 7.07 -8.10 -0.12
C HIS A 44 8.58 -7.85 -0.04
N ARG A 45 9.05 -7.52 1.17
CA ARG A 45 10.47 -7.27 1.47
C ARG A 45 10.97 -8.34 2.43
N ARG A 46 11.75 -9.27 1.88
CA ARG A 46 12.42 -10.31 2.67
C ARG A 46 13.53 -9.74 3.53
N HIS A 47 13.65 -10.26 4.74
CA HIS A 47 14.77 -10.02 5.65
C HIS A 47 15.96 -10.92 5.31
N VAL A 48 17.17 -10.48 5.67
CA VAL A 48 18.41 -11.22 5.42
C VAL A 48 19.27 -11.18 6.68
N GLY A 49 19.67 -12.35 7.17
CA GLY A 49 20.44 -12.51 8.41
C GLY A 49 19.64 -13.21 9.51
N PRO A 50 20.08 -13.14 10.79
CA PRO A 50 19.34 -13.73 11.91
C PRO A 50 17.98 -13.02 12.10
N ALA A 51 16.99 -13.75 12.58
CA ALA A 51 15.66 -13.19 12.86
C ALA A 51 15.77 -11.98 13.81
N PRO A 52 15.16 -10.83 13.47
CA PRO A 52 15.25 -9.62 14.29
C PRO A 52 14.38 -9.74 15.54
N ASP A 53 14.72 -8.98 16.59
CA ASP A 53 13.93 -8.92 17.82
C ASP A 53 12.44 -8.53 17.52
N PRO A 54 11.46 -9.36 17.96
CA PRO A 54 10.04 -9.05 17.84
C PRO A 54 9.64 -7.70 18.46
N THR A 55 10.33 -7.24 19.50
CA THR A 55 10.06 -5.95 20.16
C THR A 55 10.44 -4.79 19.25
N ALA A 56 11.64 -4.83 18.65
CA ALA A 56 12.11 -3.89 17.64
C ALA A 56 11.25 -3.92 16.36
N LEU A 57 10.74 -5.06 15.93
CA LEU A 57 9.74 -5.13 14.84
C LEU A 57 8.43 -4.44 15.25
N ALA A 58 7.91 -4.73 16.45
CA ALA A 58 6.69 -4.10 16.95
C ALA A 58 6.84 -2.58 17.17
N ALA A 59 8.06 -2.09 17.42
CA ALA A 59 8.36 -0.66 17.46
C ALA A 59 8.32 -0.03 16.05
N ARG A 60 8.85 -0.70 15.01
CA ARG A 60 8.80 -0.23 13.62
C ARG A 60 7.36 -0.10 13.13
N VAL A 61 6.53 -1.12 13.32
CA VAL A 61 5.12 -1.07 12.88
C VAL A 61 4.37 0.08 13.57
N ARG A 62 4.63 0.37 14.86
CA ARG A 62 4.06 1.54 15.56
C ARG A 62 4.60 2.90 15.08
N GLY A 63 5.70 2.94 14.33
CA GLY A 63 6.19 4.14 13.65
C GLY A 63 5.69 4.28 12.21
N GLU A 64 5.30 3.18 11.57
CA GLU A 64 4.79 3.14 10.19
C GLU A 64 3.24 3.20 10.11
N ALA A 65 2.52 2.70 11.12
CA ALA A 65 1.10 2.38 11.04
C ALA A 65 0.26 2.77 12.28
N GLN A 66 -1.04 2.92 12.07
CA GLN A 66 -2.09 3.05 13.11
C GLN A 66 -2.76 1.68 13.37
N ASP A 67 -3.59 1.60 14.42
CA ASP A 67 -4.31 0.38 14.84
C ASP A 67 -3.41 -0.86 14.95
N VAL A 68 -2.23 -0.71 15.58
CA VAL A 68 -1.17 -1.74 15.59
C VAL A 68 -1.39 -2.77 16.69
N TYR A 69 -1.49 -4.04 16.32
CA TYR A 69 -1.61 -5.18 17.23
C TYR A 69 -0.71 -6.37 16.81
N GLY A 70 -0.40 -7.22 17.78
CA GLY A 70 0.31 -8.48 17.57
C GLY A 70 -0.64 -9.67 17.69
N TRP A 71 -0.37 -10.73 16.93
CA TRP A 71 -1.14 -11.97 16.95
C TRP A 71 -0.25 -13.19 16.66
N SER A 72 -0.74 -14.39 16.95
CA SER A 72 0.00 -15.64 16.72
C SER A 72 -0.93 -16.84 16.60
N ASN A 73 -0.62 -17.75 15.69
CA ASN A 73 -1.46 -18.89 15.33
C ASN A 73 -0.65 -20.19 15.21
N GLY A 74 -1.37 -21.32 15.29
CA GLY A 74 -0.81 -22.66 15.30
C GLY A 74 -0.44 -23.19 13.91
N PRO A 75 0.35 -24.29 13.83
CA PRO A 75 0.69 -24.92 12.56
C PRO A 75 -0.55 -25.29 11.75
N ALA A 76 -0.54 -24.96 10.45
CA ALA A 76 -1.63 -25.21 9.50
C ALA A 76 -2.99 -24.53 9.81
N ASP A 77 -3.04 -23.56 10.72
CA ASP A 77 -4.17 -22.61 10.81
C ASP A 77 -4.40 -21.91 9.46
N ARG A 78 -5.66 -21.60 9.15
CA ARG A 78 -6.07 -21.09 7.83
C ARG A 78 -6.96 -19.86 7.94
N TYR A 79 -6.67 -18.89 7.08
CA TYR A 79 -7.54 -17.75 6.80
C TYR A 79 -8.20 -17.98 5.44
N ALA A 80 -9.53 -18.05 5.42
CA ALA A 80 -10.30 -18.07 4.19
C ALA A 80 -10.04 -16.80 3.34
N GLU A 81 -10.39 -16.83 2.06
CA GLU A 81 -10.16 -15.69 1.17
C GLU A 81 -10.99 -14.47 1.59
N HIS A 82 -10.34 -13.33 1.77
CA HIS A 82 -10.93 -12.08 2.22
C HIS A 82 -10.15 -10.86 1.69
N GLU A 83 -10.66 -9.66 1.97
CA GLU A 83 -10.01 -8.38 1.65
C GLU A 83 -10.32 -7.33 2.73
N HIS A 84 -9.63 -6.19 2.68
CA HIS A 84 -9.80 -5.07 3.61
C HIS A 84 -9.82 -3.73 2.86
N PRO A 85 -10.60 -2.72 3.30
CA PRO A 85 -10.67 -1.40 2.66
C PRO A 85 -9.50 -0.47 3.08
N TYR A 86 -8.38 -1.04 3.56
CA TYR A 86 -7.24 -0.29 4.07
C TYR A 86 -5.92 -0.98 3.69
N THR A 87 -4.86 -0.19 3.59
CA THR A 87 -3.51 -0.69 3.32
C THR A 87 -2.97 -1.39 4.57
N LYS A 88 -2.81 -2.72 4.51
CA LYS A 88 -2.32 -3.54 5.62
C LYS A 88 -0.79 -3.60 5.58
N LEU A 89 -0.13 -3.14 6.63
CA LEU A 89 1.28 -3.44 6.92
C LEU A 89 1.33 -4.63 7.87
N LEU A 90 2.17 -5.62 7.56
CA LEU A 90 2.46 -6.76 8.42
C LEU A 90 3.97 -7.03 8.43
N TYR A 91 4.51 -7.37 9.60
CA TYR A 91 5.78 -8.08 9.73
C TYR A 91 5.54 -9.44 10.40
N CYS A 92 6.14 -10.50 9.85
CA CYS A 92 6.23 -11.77 10.57
C CYS A 92 7.36 -11.68 11.60
N THR A 93 7.08 -11.97 12.87
CA THR A 93 8.05 -11.87 13.98
C THR A 93 8.60 -13.21 14.43
N ARG A 94 7.91 -14.32 14.13
CA ARG A 94 8.35 -15.70 14.43
C ARG A 94 7.65 -16.68 13.49
N GLY A 95 8.36 -17.75 13.10
CA GLY A 95 7.78 -18.82 12.30
C GLY A 95 7.55 -18.37 10.86
N SER A 96 6.44 -18.81 10.26
CA SER A 96 6.12 -18.52 8.86
C SER A 96 4.64 -18.55 8.53
N ILE A 97 4.26 -17.81 7.49
CA ILE A 97 2.90 -17.77 6.95
C ILE A 97 2.94 -17.56 5.43
N ASP A 98 2.16 -18.35 4.70
CA ASP A 98 2.06 -18.30 3.25
C ASP A 98 0.75 -17.64 2.84
N PHE A 99 0.82 -16.53 2.11
CA PHE A 99 -0.33 -15.85 1.53
C PHE A 99 -0.55 -16.26 0.06
N THR A 100 -1.78 -16.59 -0.30
CA THR A 100 -2.23 -16.75 -1.69
C THR A 100 -3.09 -15.55 -2.09
N LEU A 101 -2.72 -14.85 -3.14
CA LEU A 101 -3.55 -13.80 -3.76
C LEU A 101 -4.58 -14.42 -4.72
N ALA A 102 -5.66 -13.68 -5.01
CA ALA A 102 -6.71 -14.11 -5.94
C ALA A 102 -6.23 -14.36 -7.40
N ASP A 103 -5.07 -13.84 -7.80
CA ASP A 103 -4.42 -14.12 -9.08
C ASP A 103 -3.48 -15.35 -9.04
N GLY A 104 -3.47 -16.09 -7.93
CA GLY A 104 -2.67 -17.28 -7.70
C GLY A 104 -1.25 -17.02 -7.20
N ARG A 105 -0.77 -15.75 -7.17
CA ARG A 105 0.57 -15.43 -6.64
C ARG A 105 0.70 -15.85 -5.18
N GLN A 106 1.84 -16.47 -4.87
CA GLN A 106 2.20 -16.90 -3.52
C GLN A 106 3.20 -15.93 -2.90
N ILE A 107 3.00 -15.59 -1.62
CA ILE A 107 3.88 -14.72 -0.83
C ILE A 107 4.16 -15.41 0.51
N SER A 108 5.26 -16.15 0.56
CA SER A 108 5.78 -16.78 1.79
C SER A 108 6.54 -15.78 2.64
N LEU A 109 6.13 -15.58 3.89
CA LEU A 109 6.86 -14.80 4.89
C LEU A 109 7.53 -15.72 5.92
N GLN A 110 8.74 -15.33 6.32
CA GLN A 110 9.52 -15.87 7.44
C GLN A 110 9.78 -14.78 8.49
N ALA A 111 10.30 -15.15 9.65
CA ALA A 111 10.61 -14.23 10.74
C ALA A 111 11.58 -13.09 10.32
N GLY A 112 11.07 -11.86 10.28
CA GLY A 112 11.73 -10.64 9.81
C GLY A 112 11.10 -10.04 8.56
N ASP A 113 10.39 -10.83 7.75
CA ASP A 113 9.83 -10.39 6.48
C ASP A 113 8.67 -9.41 6.66
N ARG A 114 8.60 -8.41 5.75
CA ARG A 114 7.58 -7.36 5.70
C ARG A 114 6.69 -7.54 4.48
N LEU A 115 5.38 -7.42 4.68
CA LEU A 115 4.37 -7.38 3.63
C LEU A 115 3.54 -6.11 3.76
N VAL A 116 3.32 -5.43 2.63
CA VAL A 116 2.24 -4.46 2.46
C VAL A 116 1.25 -4.99 1.43
N LEU A 117 -0.01 -5.10 1.84
CA LEU A 117 -1.15 -5.40 0.98
C LEU A 117 -1.97 -4.12 0.75
N PRO A 118 -2.17 -3.68 -0.50
CA PRO A 118 -3.04 -2.56 -0.83
C PRO A 118 -4.51 -2.84 -0.48
N PRO A 119 -5.35 -1.80 -0.33
CA PRO A 119 -6.80 -1.95 -0.15
C PRO A 119 -7.41 -2.84 -1.23
N HIS A 120 -8.44 -3.61 -0.89
CA HIS A 120 -9.16 -4.51 -1.80
C HIS A 120 -8.31 -5.62 -2.45
N THR A 121 -7.10 -5.87 -1.94
CA THR A 121 -6.30 -7.04 -2.34
C THR A 121 -6.92 -8.31 -1.75
N ARG A 122 -7.64 -9.08 -2.56
CA ARG A 122 -8.21 -10.37 -2.18
C ARG A 122 -7.11 -11.41 -1.93
N HIS A 123 -7.08 -11.98 -0.73
CA HIS A 123 -6.06 -12.93 -0.30
C HIS A 123 -6.60 -13.96 0.71
N SER A 124 -6.01 -15.16 0.71
CA SER A 124 -6.12 -16.17 1.77
C SER A 124 -4.73 -16.47 2.33
N ALA A 125 -4.64 -17.15 3.47
CA ALA A 125 -3.34 -17.50 4.06
C ALA A 125 -3.36 -18.82 4.85
N VAL A 126 -2.20 -19.47 4.93
CA VAL A 126 -1.96 -20.71 5.71
C VAL A 126 -0.72 -20.54 6.58
N VAL A 127 -0.83 -20.90 7.86
CA VAL A 127 0.27 -20.80 8.82
C VAL A 127 1.23 -21.99 8.67
N GLY A 128 2.54 -21.71 8.64
CA GLY A 128 3.59 -22.69 8.43
C GLY A 128 3.75 -23.72 9.56
N PRO A 129 4.58 -24.76 9.37
CA PRO A 129 4.64 -25.92 10.26
C PRO A 129 5.17 -25.63 11.68
N ALA A 130 5.78 -24.46 11.92
CA ALA A 130 6.24 -24.01 13.23
C ALA A 130 5.24 -23.05 13.93
N GLY A 131 4.05 -22.86 13.36
CA GLY A 131 3.15 -21.76 13.71
C GLY A 131 3.70 -20.41 13.22
N CYS A 132 3.03 -19.32 13.59
CA CYS A 132 3.53 -17.98 13.35
C CYS A 132 3.27 -17.03 14.53
N ALA A 133 4.00 -15.92 14.55
CA ALA A 133 3.57 -14.68 15.18
C ALA A 133 3.85 -13.52 14.23
N CYS A 134 2.97 -12.53 14.24
CA CYS A 134 3.05 -11.34 13.41
C CYS A 134 2.71 -10.09 14.24
N VAL A 135 3.14 -8.93 13.74
CA VAL A 135 2.61 -7.62 14.17
C VAL A 135 2.15 -6.90 12.92
N GLU A 136 0.92 -6.38 12.96
CA GLU A 136 0.30 -5.70 11.84
C GLU A 136 -0.41 -4.41 12.27
N GLY A 137 -0.70 -3.58 11.29
CA GLY A 137 -1.44 -2.34 11.43
C GLY A 137 -1.86 -1.78 10.07
N LYS A 138 -2.52 -0.63 10.10
CA LYS A 138 -2.98 0.07 8.90
C LYS A 138 -2.00 1.18 8.57
N LEU A 139 -1.45 1.22 7.36
CA LEU A 139 -0.72 2.43 6.94
C LEU A 139 -1.71 3.62 6.88
N PRO A 140 -1.24 4.86 7.08
CA PRO A 140 -2.05 6.04 6.83
C PRO A 140 -2.65 6.04 5.42
N GLY A 141 -3.90 6.49 5.31
CA GLY A 141 -4.50 6.76 4.00
C GLY A 141 -3.86 7.97 3.34
N ALA A 142 -3.83 7.98 2.01
CA ALA A 142 -3.43 9.11 1.17
C ALA A 142 -4.63 9.98 0.77
#